data_AF-A0AA37SA34-F1
#
_entry.id   AF-A0AA37SA34-F1
#
_cell.length_a   1.000
_cell.length_b   1.000
_cell.length_c   1.000
_cell.angle_alpha   90.00
_cell.angle_beta   90.00
_cell.angle_gamma   90.00
#
_symmetry.space_group_name_H-M   'P 1'
#
loop_
_entity.id
_entity.type
_entity.pdbx_description
1 polymer ?
#
loop_
_entity_poly.entity_id
_entity_poly.type
_entity_poly.pdbx_seq_one_letter_code
_entity_poly.pdbx_strand_id
1 'polypeptide(L)'
;MSIELGKIIESAIPLVEKQVGECYDKYSLEKELRWHNPRPADSFENVMPEVVSNWQVDEDNILLIEVICHDLHTRALSFQDRGGLETHILGGSSYLNWFVSYVVPIIEGKVCDFDVFTANGEKIVKHIFDETSTSESTAGCRIEWKS
;
A
#
# COMPACT_ATOMS: atom_id res chain seq x y z
N MET A 1 2.33 -17.14 12.65
CA MET A 1 2.36 -16.37 13.93
C MET A 1 1.65 -15.05 13.66
N SER A 2 0.95 -14.44 14.62
CA SER A 2 0.32 -13.14 14.38
C SER A 2 1.18 -11.99 14.91
N ILE A 3 1.16 -10.87 14.18
CA ILE A 3 1.88 -9.64 14.50
C ILE A 3 0.86 -8.56 14.79
N GLU A 4 1.10 -7.81 15.86
CA GLU A 4 0.25 -6.69 16.24
C GLU A 4 0.26 -5.58 15.18
N LEU A 5 -0.92 -5.14 14.75
CA LEU A 5 -1.08 -4.10 13.73
C LEU A 5 -0.37 -2.80 14.13
N GLY A 6 -0.34 -2.47 15.42
CA GLY A 6 0.38 -1.30 15.93
C GLY A 6 1.88 -1.30 15.61
N LYS A 7 2.53 -2.47 15.57
CA LYS A 7 3.96 -2.60 15.20
C LYS A 7 4.18 -2.43 13.71
N ILE A 8 3.25 -2.93 12.91
CA ILE A 8 3.23 -2.73 11.46
C ILE A 8 3.10 -1.23 11.16
N ILE A 9 2.18 -0.53 11.83
CA ILE A 9 1.97 0.92 11.67
C ILE A 9 3.23 1.71 12.00
N GLU A 10 3.86 1.45 13.14
CA GLU A 10 5.11 2.12 13.51
C GLU A 10 6.21 1.90 12.46
N SER A 11 6.31 0.69 11.93
CA SER A 11 7.29 0.36 10.89
C SER A 11 6.96 0.98 9.53
N ALA A 12 5.69 1.33 9.29
CA ALA A 12 5.22 1.92 8.04
C ALA A 12 5.45 3.44 7.94
N ILE A 13 5.63 4.14 9.06
CA ILE A 13 5.77 5.61 9.08
C ILE A 13 6.80 6.12 8.06
N PRO A 14 8.06 5.65 8.04
CA PRO A 14 9.06 6.18 7.10
C PRO A 14 8.69 5.94 5.63
N LEU A 15 8.03 4.82 5.35
CA LEU A 15 7.55 4.49 4.01
C LEU A 15 6.39 5.42 3.60
N VAL A 16 5.46 5.70 4.51
CA VAL A 16 4.35 6.61 4.25
C VAL A 16 4.86 8.02 4.00
N GLU A 17 5.70 8.57 4.89
CA GLU A 17 6.27 9.92 4.76
C GLU A 17 6.99 10.12 3.42
N LYS A 18 7.73 9.11 2.97
CA LYS A 18 8.38 9.10 1.65
C LYS A 18 7.38 9.18 0.49
N GLN A 19 6.23 8.51 0.61
CA GLN A 19 5.20 8.50 -0.44
C GLN A 19 4.40 9.79 -0.48
N VAL A 20 4.02 10.34 0.68
CA VAL A 20 3.18 11.54 0.78
C VAL A 20 3.96 12.86 0.77
N GLY A 21 5.25 12.84 1.12
CA GLY A 21 6.12 14.03 1.14
C GLY A 21 5.95 14.91 2.37
N GLU A 22 5.28 14.43 3.41
CA GLU A 22 5.01 15.13 4.67
C GLU A 22 5.21 14.21 5.88
N CYS A 23 5.38 14.80 7.07
CA CYS A 23 5.55 14.04 8.30
C CYS A 23 4.24 13.34 8.69
N TYR A 24 4.33 12.10 9.14
CA TYR A 24 3.20 11.31 9.60
C TYR A 24 3.47 10.76 11.00
N ASP A 25 2.43 10.71 11.81
CA ASP A 25 2.52 10.11 13.14
C ASP A 25 1.66 8.83 13.23
N LYS A 26 2.02 8.00 14.21
CA LYS A 26 1.34 6.72 14.47
C LYS A 26 -0.17 6.89 14.67
N TYR A 27 -0.60 7.92 15.40
CA TYR A 27 -2.01 8.13 15.72
C TYR A 27 -2.83 8.50 14.48
N SER A 28 -2.25 9.32 13.59
CA SER A 28 -2.84 9.67 12.30
C SER A 28 -3.05 8.44 11.43
N LEU A 29 -2.03 7.57 11.30
CA LEU A 29 -2.17 6.29 10.59
C LEU A 29 -3.21 5.37 11.22
N GLU A 30 -3.18 5.18 12.55
CA GLU A 30 -4.16 4.33 13.25
C GLU A 30 -5.59 4.77 13.01
N LYS A 31 -5.84 6.09 12.98
CA LYS A 31 -7.15 6.65 12.72
C LYS A 31 -7.62 6.37 11.29
N GLU A 32 -6.74 6.51 10.31
CA GLU A 32 -7.03 6.23 8.89
C GLU A 32 -7.33 4.74 8.68
N LEU A 33 -6.56 3.85 9.29
CA LEU A 33 -6.77 2.41 9.17
C LEU A 33 -8.13 1.95 9.73
N ARG A 34 -8.62 2.64 10.76
CA ARG A 34 -9.95 2.38 11.34
C ARG A 34 -11.09 2.91 10.47
N TRP A 35 -10.82 3.85 9.55
CA TRP A 35 -11.80 4.36 8.62
C TRP A 35 -11.82 3.50 7.34
N HIS A 36 -12.45 2.33 7.45
CA HIS A 36 -12.61 1.40 6.34
C HIS A 36 -14.07 1.32 5.90
N ASN A 37 -14.31 1.20 4.60
CA ASN A 37 -15.61 0.97 4.02
C ASN A 37 -15.90 -0.54 4.04
N PRO A 38 -16.96 -1.01 4.72
CA PRO A 38 -17.34 -2.42 4.75
C PRO A 38 -18.00 -2.89 3.44
N ARG A 39 -17.87 -2.15 2.32
CA ARG A 39 -18.53 -2.48 1.06
C ARG A 39 -18.10 -3.89 0.60
N PRO A 40 -19.04 -4.86 0.49
CA PRO A 40 -18.72 -6.26 0.22
C PRO A 40 -18.35 -6.59 -1.24
N ALA A 41 -18.03 -5.61 -2.09
CA ALA A 41 -18.17 -5.77 -3.55
C ALA A 41 -17.05 -5.15 -4.42
N ASP A 42 -15.87 -4.89 -3.86
CA ASP A 42 -14.70 -4.69 -4.72
C ASP A 42 -14.19 -6.07 -5.17
N SER A 43 -13.65 -6.15 -6.39
CA SER A 43 -13.23 -7.40 -7.06
C SER A 43 -12.07 -8.15 -6.37
N PHE A 44 -11.54 -7.59 -5.27
CA PHE A 44 -10.55 -8.21 -4.40
C PHE A 44 -11.15 -8.32 -2.99
N GLU A 45 -10.97 -9.45 -2.33
CA GLU A 45 -11.43 -9.64 -0.95
C GLU A 45 -10.70 -8.63 -0.03
N ASN A 46 -11.39 -7.57 0.37
CA ASN A 46 -10.89 -6.59 1.32
C ASN A 46 -10.85 -7.22 2.72
N VAL A 47 -9.65 -7.58 3.18
CA VAL A 47 -9.41 -8.20 4.49
C VAL A 47 -9.24 -7.17 5.62
N MET A 48 -9.37 -5.87 5.34
CA MET A 48 -9.21 -4.82 6.36
C MET A 48 -10.16 -4.98 7.56
N PRO A 49 -11.45 -5.35 7.40
CA PRO A 49 -12.33 -5.56 8.55
C PRO A 49 -11.82 -6.62 9.52
N GLU A 50 -11.22 -7.70 9.03
CA GLU A 50 -10.67 -8.79 9.84
C GLU A 50 -9.39 -8.35 10.55
N VAL A 51 -8.50 -7.67 9.83
CA VAL A 51 -7.26 -7.09 10.37
C VAL A 51 -7.55 -6.09 11.49
N VAL A 52 -8.55 -5.21 11.30
CA VAL A 52 -8.95 -4.21 12.31
C VAL A 52 -9.65 -4.88 13.49
N SER A 53 -10.54 -5.84 13.26
CA SER A 53 -11.26 -6.55 14.33
C SER A 53 -10.31 -7.31 15.26
N ASN A 54 -9.26 -7.93 14.69
CA ASN A 54 -8.27 -8.68 15.46
C ASN A 54 -7.07 -7.83 15.89
N TRP A 55 -6.94 -6.61 15.35
CA TRP A 55 -5.79 -5.72 15.48
C TRP A 55 -4.44 -6.41 15.21
N GLN A 56 -4.43 -7.33 14.25
CA GLN A 56 -3.31 -8.24 13.98
C GLN A 56 -3.23 -8.59 12.49
N VAL A 57 -2.02 -8.94 12.05
CA VAL A 57 -1.69 -9.45 10.72
C VAL A 57 -1.04 -10.82 10.86
N ASP A 58 -1.43 -11.77 10.01
CA ASP A 58 -0.76 -13.08 9.96
C ASP A 58 0.61 -12.95 9.27
N GLU A 59 1.65 -13.53 9.86
CA GLU A 59 3.00 -13.52 9.28
C GLU A 59 3.05 -14.24 7.94
N ASP A 60 2.20 -15.25 7.72
CA ASP A 60 2.25 -16.05 6.49
C ASP A 60 1.58 -15.36 5.30
N ASN A 61 0.86 -14.25 5.54
CA ASN A 61 0.13 -13.53 4.51
C ASN A 61 0.98 -12.44 3.85
N ILE A 62 0.77 -12.28 2.54
CA ILE A 62 1.23 -11.11 1.78
C ILE A 62 0.04 -10.16 1.67
N LEU A 63 0.15 -8.98 2.28
CA LEU A 63 -0.89 -7.97 2.28
C LEU A 63 -0.41 -6.67 1.62
N LEU A 64 -1.35 -5.93 1.04
CA LEU A 64 -1.18 -4.52 0.67
C LEU A 64 -2.27 -3.71 1.34
N ILE A 65 -1.90 -2.79 2.23
CA ILE A 65 -2.81 -1.77 2.74
C ILE A 65 -2.76 -0.59 1.75
N GLU A 66 -3.92 -0.09 1.35
CA GLU A 66 -4.06 1.07 0.48
C GLU A 66 -4.97 2.10 1.13
N VAL A 67 -4.54 3.37 1.08
CA VAL A 67 -5.33 4.50 1.57
C VAL A 67 -5.69 5.41 0.42
N ILE A 68 -7.00 5.59 0.21
CA ILE A 68 -7.57 6.31 -0.93
C ILE A 68 -7.98 7.72 -0.47
N CYS A 69 -7.40 8.76 -1.08
CA CYS A 69 -7.51 10.15 -0.64
C CYS A 69 -8.93 10.74 -0.80
N HIS A 70 -9.61 10.42 -1.90
CA HIS A 70 -10.88 11.06 -2.25
C HIS A 70 -12.08 10.56 -1.43
N ASP A 71 -12.01 9.32 -0.94
CA ASP A 71 -13.07 8.69 -0.15
C ASP A 71 -12.64 8.44 1.33
N LEU A 72 -11.43 8.89 1.70
CA LEU A 72 -10.74 8.57 2.96
C LEU A 72 -10.79 7.07 3.30
N HIS A 73 -10.73 6.20 2.29
CA HIS A 73 -10.99 4.78 2.47
C HIS A 73 -9.68 4.00 2.60
N THR A 74 -9.52 3.27 3.71
CA THR A 74 -8.50 2.24 3.83
C THR A 74 -9.04 0.86 3.46
N ARG A 75 -8.30 0.12 2.63
CA ARG A 75 -8.50 -1.32 2.40
C ARG A 75 -7.20 -2.11 2.55
N ALA A 76 -7.33 -3.41 2.77
CA ALA A 76 -6.21 -4.34 2.78
C ALA A 76 -6.52 -5.49 1.84
N LEU A 77 -5.60 -5.78 0.93
CA LEU A 77 -5.73 -6.82 -0.08
C LEU A 77 -4.74 -7.94 0.22
N SER A 78 -5.17 -9.19 0.08
CA SER A 78 -4.31 -10.37 0.25
C SER A 78 -3.83 -10.92 -1.09
N PHE A 79 -2.61 -11.45 -1.09
CA PHE A 79 -1.95 -12.00 -2.27
C PHE A 79 -1.36 -13.37 -1.98
N GLN A 80 -1.38 -14.25 -2.99
CA GLN A 80 -0.81 -15.59 -2.88
C GLN A 80 0.73 -15.58 -2.97
N ASP A 81 1.29 -14.62 -3.70
CA ASP A 81 2.72 -14.49 -3.92
C ASP A 81 3.12 -13.03 -4.16
N ARG A 82 4.44 -12.77 -4.16
CA ARG A 82 4.99 -11.43 -4.40
C ARG A 82 4.72 -10.94 -5.83
N GLY A 83 4.62 -11.82 -6.82
CA GLY A 83 4.36 -11.42 -8.21
C GLY A 83 2.96 -10.84 -8.40
N GLY A 84 1.96 -11.39 -7.72
CA GLY A 84 0.60 -10.84 -7.66
C GLY A 84 0.56 -9.46 -7.00
N LEU A 85 1.29 -9.30 -5.89
CA LEU A 85 1.45 -8.02 -5.20
C LEU A 85 2.10 -6.96 -6.12
N GLU A 86 3.21 -7.30 -6.76
CA GLU A 86 3.94 -6.40 -7.65
C GLU A 86 3.09 -5.96 -8.85
N THR A 87 2.37 -6.91 -9.45
CA THR A 87 1.43 -6.64 -10.55
C THR A 87 0.34 -5.66 -10.11
N HIS A 88 -0.15 -5.78 -8.88
CA HIS A 88 -1.18 -4.89 -8.34
C HIS A 88 -0.62 -3.48 -8.07
N ILE A 89 0.52 -3.37 -7.39
CA ILE A 89 1.19 -2.08 -7.09
C ILE A 89 1.48 -1.29 -8.37
N LEU A 90 1.97 -1.97 -9.42
CA LEU A 90 2.24 -1.35 -10.72
C LEU A 90 0.98 -1.13 -11.57
N GLY A 91 -0.16 -1.70 -11.15
CA GLY A 91 -1.44 -1.49 -11.79
C GLY A 91 -1.91 -0.05 -11.66
N GLY A 92 -2.59 0.45 -12.70
CA GLY A 92 -3.13 1.82 -12.73
C GLY A 92 -4.21 2.11 -11.68
N SER A 93 -4.58 1.13 -10.85
CA SER A 93 -5.56 1.25 -9.76
C SER A 93 -4.96 1.32 -8.35
N SER A 94 -3.64 1.18 -8.19
CA SER A 94 -2.95 1.07 -6.88
C SER A 94 -1.95 2.21 -6.64
N TYR A 95 -0.69 1.94 -6.29
CA TYR A 95 0.33 2.94 -5.96
C TYR A 95 0.48 4.05 -7.01
N LEU A 96 0.42 3.70 -8.29
CA LEU A 96 0.53 4.67 -9.39
C LEU A 96 -0.77 5.45 -9.63
N ASN A 97 -1.87 5.10 -8.97
CA ASN A 97 -3.12 5.83 -8.99
C ASN A 97 -3.04 7.04 -8.05
N TRP A 98 -3.26 8.24 -8.56
CA TRP A 98 -3.25 9.49 -7.78
C TRP A 98 -4.35 9.53 -6.70
N PHE A 99 -5.44 8.77 -6.89
CA PHE A 99 -6.47 8.61 -5.86
C PHE A 99 -5.98 7.81 -4.65
N VAL A 100 -4.87 7.07 -4.76
CA VAL A 100 -4.24 6.36 -3.65
C VAL A 100 -3.15 7.25 -3.06
N SER A 101 -3.33 7.69 -1.81
CA SER A 101 -2.37 8.51 -1.07
C SER A 101 -1.05 7.77 -0.87
N TYR A 102 -1.13 6.55 -0.35
CA TYR A 102 0.01 5.70 -0.08
C TYR A 102 -0.41 4.24 -0.01
N VAL A 103 0.57 3.35 -0.13
CA VAL A 103 0.40 1.90 0.09
C VAL A 103 1.43 1.37 1.07
N VAL A 104 1.05 0.35 1.85
CA VAL A 104 1.93 -0.34 2.80
C VAL A 104 1.90 -1.84 2.50
N PRO A 105 2.92 -2.38 1.81
CA PRO A 105 3.05 -3.80 1.59
C PRO A 105 3.60 -4.47 2.86
N ILE A 106 2.99 -5.58 3.24
CA ILE A 106 3.38 -6.42 4.37
C ILE A 106 3.68 -7.80 3.81
N ILE A 107 4.93 -8.22 3.92
CA ILE A 107 5.42 -9.51 3.41
C ILE A 107 6.07 -10.24 4.57
N GLU A 108 5.65 -11.48 4.82
CA GLU A 108 6.21 -12.29 5.91
C GLU A 108 6.13 -11.56 7.27
N GLY A 109 5.02 -10.83 7.47
CA GLY A 109 4.79 -10.05 8.68
C GLY A 109 5.62 -8.76 8.83
N LYS A 110 6.32 -8.32 7.79
CA LYS A 110 7.16 -7.12 7.83
C LYS A 110 6.70 -6.09 6.81
N VAL A 111 6.77 -4.82 7.19
CA VAL A 111 6.65 -3.73 6.22
C VAL A 111 7.87 -3.76 5.30
N CYS A 112 7.64 -3.81 4.00
CA CYS A 112 8.71 -3.77 3.00
C CYS A 112 8.74 -2.40 2.32
N ASP A 113 9.84 -1.66 2.45
CA ASP A 113 10.06 -0.47 1.62
C ASP A 113 10.37 -0.89 0.18
N PHE A 114 9.99 -0.05 -0.77
CA PHE A 114 10.21 -0.28 -2.18
C PHE A 114 10.39 1.05 -2.92
N ASP A 115 11.15 1.01 -4.01
CA ASP A 115 11.19 2.07 -5.01
C ASP A 115 10.56 1.56 -6.30
N VAL A 116 9.88 2.44 -7.04
CA VAL A 116 9.35 2.13 -8.37
C VAL A 116 10.16 2.90 -9.41
N PHE A 117 10.52 2.23 -10.49
CA PHE A 117 11.26 2.80 -11.59
C PHE A 117 10.47 2.68 -12.89
N THR A 118 10.58 3.70 -13.75
CA THR A 118 10.07 3.67 -15.12
C THR A 118 10.87 2.66 -15.97
N ALA A 119 10.38 2.33 -17.16
CA ALA A 119 11.11 1.51 -18.13
C ALA A 119 12.50 2.08 -18.50
N ASN A 120 12.67 3.40 -18.37
CA ASN A 120 13.94 4.09 -18.64
C ASN A 120 14.89 4.11 -17.43
N GLY A 121 14.49 3.52 -16.29
CA GLY A 121 15.28 3.49 -15.06
C GLY A 121 15.17 4.76 -14.21
N GLU A 122 14.20 5.62 -14.48
CA GLU A 122 13.97 6.82 -13.67
C GLU A 122 13.12 6.46 -12.45
N LYS A 123 13.53 6.92 -11.26
CA LYS A 123 12.78 6.67 -10.03
C LYS A 123 11.49 7.50 -10.01
N ILE A 124 10.36 6.83 -9.78
CA ILE A 124 9.07 7.46 -9.55
C ILE A 124 8.99 7.92 -8.10
N VAL A 125 8.72 9.21 -7.91
CA VAL A 125 8.45 9.82 -6.61
C VAL A 125 6.96 10.13 -6.51
N LYS A 126 6.23 9.35 -5.71
CA LYS A 126 4.76 9.35 -5.65
C LYS A 126 4.13 10.74 -5.46
N HIS A 127 4.54 11.50 -4.45
CA HIS A 127 4.00 12.84 -4.18
C HIS A 127 4.38 13.91 -5.24
N ILE A 128 5.26 13.59 -6.19
CA ILE A 128 5.67 14.47 -7.30
C ILE A 128 5.12 13.95 -8.64
N PHE A 129 4.48 12.77 -8.64
CA PHE A 129 4.06 12.11 -9.86
C PHE A 129 2.83 12.82 -10.46
N ASP A 130 3.05 13.57 -11.55
CA ASP A 130 2.03 14.32 -12.28
C ASP A 130 1.26 13.41 -13.27
N GLU A 131 -0.06 13.59 -13.31
CA GLU A 131 -1.08 12.73 -13.91
C GLU A 131 -1.06 12.65 -15.45
N THR A 132 -0.23 13.46 -16.12
CA THR A 132 -0.22 13.55 -17.60
C THR A 132 0.28 12.29 -18.33
N SER A 133 0.57 11.22 -17.60
CA SER A 133 1.11 9.96 -18.10
C SER A 133 0.14 8.79 -17.88
N THR A 134 -1.01 8.81 -18.56
CA THR A 134 -2.01 7.74 -18.49
C THR A 134 -1.56 6.46 -19.20
N SER A 135 -1.85 5.29 -18.61
CA SER A 135 -1.89 3.89 -19.10
C SER A 135 -0.78 3.31 -20.00
N GLU A 136 -0.14 4.06 -20.89
CA GLU A 136 1.04 3.65 -21.64
C GLU A 136 2.33 3.76 -20.79
N SER A 137 2.26 4.45 -19.64
CA SER A 137 3.41 4.80 -18.78
C SER A 137 3.84 3.74 -17.77
N THR A 138 3.01 2.72 -17.50
CA THR A 138 3.34 1.64 -16.53
C THR A 138 4.00 0.43 -17.18
N ALA A 139 3.99 0.36 -18.52
CA ALA A 139 4.61 -0.72 -19.26
C ALA A 139 6.14 -0.69 -19.07
N GLY A 140 6.69 -1.76 -18.50
CA GLY A 140 8.12 -1.85 -18.20
C GLY A 140 8.54 -1.16 -16.91
N CYS A 141 7.61 -0.62 -16.12
CA CYS A 141 7.91 -0.23 -14.75
C CYS A 141 8.31 -1.45 -13.92
N ARG A 142 9.18 -1.24 -12.95
CA ARG A 142 9.63 -2.29 -12.03
C ARG A 142 9.66 -1.81 -10.59
N ILE A 143 9.48 -2.75 -9.68
CA ILE A 143 9.62 -2.55 -8.24
C ILE A 143 11.01 -3.04 -7.83
N GLU A 144 11.69 -2.26 -7.02
CA GLU A 144 12.90 -2.69 -6.31
C GLU A 144 12.61 -2.65 -4.81
N TRP A 145 12.48 -3.85 -4.22
CA TRP A 145 12.30 -4.03 -2.78
C TRP A 145 13.58 -3.73 -2.03
N LYS A 146 13.48 -3.03 -0.89
CA LYS A 146 14.61 -2.76 -0.01
C LYS A 146 14.64 -3.79 1.12
N SER A 147 15.82 -4.35 1.32
CA SER A 147 16.16 -5.29 2.39
C SER A 147 16.35 -4.60 3.73
#